data_AF-A0AAD6K7X4-F1
#
_entry.id   AF-A0AAD6K7X4-F1
#
_cell.length_a   1.000
_cell.length_b   1.000
_cell.length_c   1.000
_cell.angle_alpha   90.00
_cell.angle_beta   90.00
_cell.angle_gamma   90.00
#
_symmetry.space_group_name_H-M   'P 1'
#
loop_
_entity.id
_entity.type
_entity.pdbx_description
1 polymer ?
#
loop_
_entity_poly.entity_id
_entity_poly.type
_entity_poly.pdbx_seq_one_letter_code
_entity_poly.pdbx_strand_id
1 'polypeptide(L)'
;MCDDECAKFERKRVLADAFDINPPNLEALHFGENSSVTELIGDLYRRDPKWVLAVEDRCKYLVLSKSRGTTTGFKIHVFCPMLKDKRDAVRLIAERWKLAIYSAGWEPKHFIIIHATPKSKPPSRVIGIKGTTTLSASHPPVFDALVDMDPRLVVSFLDLPREADISSLVLRFGGECELVWLNDKNALAVFNDPARAATAMRRLDHGSIYYGAAVVPQNSGASLGSPATNVLGNGRHCNGRGRSQL
;
A
#
# COMPACT_ATOMS: atom_id res chain seq x y z
N MET A 1 -38.53 -19.32 -28.84
CA MET A 1 -39.04 -17.96 -28.58
C MET A 1 -38.62 -17.63 -27.15
N CYS A 2 -37.89 -16.53 -26.92
CA CYS A 2 -37.61 -16.06 -25.56
C CYS A 2 -38.78 -15.16 -25.14
N ASP A 3 -39.36 -15.42 -23.97
CA ASP A 3 -40.48 -14.66 -23.43
C ASP A 3 -40.06 -13.23 -23.04
N ASP A 4 -41.03 -12.31 -22.93
CA ASP A 4 -40.79 -10.90 -22.58
C ASP A 4 -40.04 -10.72 -21.25
N GLU A 5 -40.13 -11.68 -20.33
CA GLU A 5 -39.37 -11.69 -19.07
C GLU A 5 -37.87 -11.96 -19.30
N CYS A 6 -37.51 -12.80 -20.27
CA CYS A 6 -36.12 -13.03 -20.71
C CYS A 6 -35.52 -11.74 -21.30
N ALA A 7 -36.27 -11.04 -22.16
CA ALA A 7 -35.84 -9.79 -22.77
C ALA A 7 -35.67 -8.64 -21.77
N LYS A 8 -36.54 -8.56 -20.75
CA LYS A 8 -36.38 -7.59 -19.65
C LYS A 8 -35.16 -7.89 -18.80
N PHE A 9 -34.91 -9.17 -18.50
CA PHE A 9 -33.76 -9.58 -17.70
C PHE A 9 -32.44 -9.30 -18.43
N GLU A 10 -32.38 -9.54 -19.74
CA GLU A 10 -31.21 -9.19 -20.55
C GLU A 10 -30.97 -7.68 -20.64
N ARG A 11 -32.02 -6.86 -20.81
CA ARG A 11 -31.84 -5.39 -20.76
C ARG A 11 -31.33 -4.92 -19.40
N LYS A 12 -31.84 -5.47 -18.30
CA LYS A 12 -31.34 -5.16 -16.95
C LYS A 12 -29.88 -5.60 -16.79
N ARG A 13 -29.50 -6.77 -17.32
CA ARG A 13 -28.12 -7.27 -17.29
C ARG A 13 -27.18 -6.39 -18.11
N VAL A 14 -27.58 -5.99 -19.32
CA VAL A 14 -26.78 -5.12 -20.20
C VAL A 14 -26.60 -3.73 -19.58
N LEU A 15 -27.62 -3.19 -18.92
CA LEU A 15 -27.49 -1.93 -18.18
C LEU A 15 -26.60 -2.08 -16.95
N ALA A 16 -26.73 -3.16 -16.19
CA ALA A 16 -25.86 -3.44 -15.05
C ALA A 16 -24.39 -3.59 -15.46
N ASP A 17 -24.12 -4.23 -16.60
CA ASP A 17 -22.78 -4.39 -17.19
C ASP A 17 -22.23 -3.06 -17.73
N ALA A 18 -23.07 -2.24 -18.37
CA ALA A 18 -22.69 -0.92 -18.88
C ALA A 18 -22.39 0.12 -17.77
N PHE A 19 -22.96 -0.05 -16.57
CA PHE A 19 -22.73 0.83 -15.42
C PHE A 19 -21.81 0.23 -14.35
N ASP A 20 -21.22 -0.95 -14.59
CA ASP A 20 -20.41 -1.70 -13.62
C ASP A 20 -21.15 -1.93 -12.27
N ILE A 21 -22.49 -1.96 -12.31
CA ILE A 21 -23.37 -2.20 -11.16
C ILE A 21 -23.57 -3.71 -11.05
N ASN A 22 -22.58 -4.41 -10.51
CA ASN A 22 -22.79 -5.78 -10.07
C ASN A 22 -23.58 -5.78 -8.76
N PRO A 23 -24.72 -6.52 -8.64
CA PRO A 23 -25.35 -6.72 -7.34
C PRO A 23 -24.31 -7.32 -6.39
N PRO A 24 -24.23 -6.84 -5.13
CA PRO A 24 -23.20 -7.28 -4.20
C PRO A 24 -23.27 -8.80 -4.07
N ASN A 25 -22.22 -9.49 -4.53
CA ASN A 25 -22.16 -10.94 -4.51
C ASN A 25 -21.93 -11.40 -3.06
N LEU A 26 -23.02 -11.53 -2.29
CA LEU A 26 -22.96 -12.03 -0.91
C LEU A 26 -22.41 -13.46 -0.82
N GLU A 27 -22.43 -14.27 -1.88
CA GLU A 27 -21.77 -15.58 -1.88
C GLU A 27 -20.24 -15.50 -1.87
N ALA A 28 -19.66 -14.36 -2.26
CA ALA A 28 -18.24 -14.11 -2.06
C ALA A 28 -17.92 -13.95 -0.58
N LEU A 29 -18.89 -13.54 0.24
CA LEU A 29 -18.75 -13.34 1.69
C LEU A 29 -18.98 -14.63 2.49
N HIS A 30 -19.56 -15.67 1.92
CA HIS A 30 -19.68 -16.99 2.56
C HIS A 30 -18.33 -17.73 2.54
N PHE A 31 -17.46 -17.36 3.49
CA PHE A 31 -16.15 -17.97 3.67
C PHE A 31 -16.33 -19.22 4.55
N GLY A 32 -16.15 -20.40 3.98
CA GLY A 32 -16.36 -21.68 4.67
C GLY A 32 -15.77 -21.75 6.10
N GLU A 33 -16.52 -22.44 6.97
CA GLU A 33 -16.23 -22.88 8.34
C GLU A 33 -16.12 -21.86 9.48
N ASN A 34 -16.17 -20.53 9.25
CA ASN A 34 -16.22 -19.55 10.36
C ASN A 34 -17.34 -18.52 10.18
N SER A 35 -18.54 -18.83 10.70
CA SER A 35 -19.75 -17.98 10.60
C SER A 35 -19.53 -16.56 11.12
N SER A 36 -18.85 -16.41 12.26
CA SER A 36 -18.59 -15.11 12.90
C SER A 36 -17.69 -14.19 12.08
N VAL A 37 -16.74 -14.76 11.32
CA VAL A 37 -15.83 -14.04 10.41
C VAL A 37 -16.58 -13.51 9.20
N THR A 38 -17.47 -14.34 8.67
CA THR A 38 -18.36 -13.99 7.55
C THR A 38 -19.34 -12.89 7.96
N GLU A 39 -19.89 -12.94 9.17
CA GLU A 39 -20.80 -11.94 9.70
C GLU A 39 -20.14 -10.56 9.85
N LEU A 40 -18.98 -10.47 10.51
CA LEU A 40 -18.29 -9.19 10.71
C LEU A 40 -17.93 -8.51 9.38
N ILE A 41 -17.31 -9.25 8.46
CA ILE A 41 -16.95 -8.71 7.14
C ILE A 41 -18.21 -8.36 6.35
N GLY A 42 -19.25 -9.19 6.40
CA GLY A 42 -20.50 -8.92 5.70
C GLY A 42 -21.23 -7.68 6.20
N ASP A 43 -21.29 -7.48 7.51
CA ASP A 43 -21.88 -6.30 8.13
C ASP A 43 -21.09 -5.03 7.80
N LEU A 44 -19.76 -5.13 7.80
CA LEU A 44 -18.92 -4.00 7.41
C LEU A 44 -19.04 -3.70 5.91
N TYR A 45 -19.12 -4.72 5.06
CA TYR A 45 -19.29 -4.56 3.62
C TYR A 45 -20.63 -3.91 3.25
N ARG A 46 -21.72 -4.24 3.97
CA ARG A 46 -23.02 -3.56 3.76
C ARG A 46 -22.98 -2.09 4.17
N ARG A 47 -22.19 -1.74 5.18
CA ARG A 47 -22.08 -0.36 5.70
C ARG A 47 -21.08 0.49 4.91
N ASP A 48 -19.94 -0.08 4.55
CA ASP A 48 -18.81 0.61 3.93
C ASP A 48 -18.07 -0.33 2.94
N PRO A 49 -18.70 -0.65 1.78
CA PRO A 49 -18.13 -1.58 0.81
C PRO A 49 -16.82 -1.05 0.22
N LYS A 50 -16.68 0.28 0.07
CA LYS A 50 -15.48 0.90 -0.49
C LYS A 50 -14.25 0.63 0.37
N TRP A 51 -14.38 0.79 1.68
CA TRP A 51 -13.27 0.53 2.61
C TRP A 51 -12.87 -0.95 2.61
N VAL A 52 -13.84 -1.88 2.60
CA VAL A 52 -13.56 -3.33 2.56
C VAL A 52 -12.81 -3.71 1.28
N LEU A 53 -13.25 -3.19 0.13
CA LEU A 53 -12.57 -3.42 -1.15
C LEU A 53 -11.18 -2.79 -1.18
N ALA A 54 -11.00 -1.59 -0.61
CA ALA A 54 -9.69 -0.95 -0.53
C ALA A 54 -8.67 -1.76 0.28
N VAL A 55 -9.09 -2.33 1.42
CA VAL A 55 -8.27 -3.27 2.22
C VAL A 55 -7.92 -4.52 1.42
N GLU A 56 -8.90 -5.12 0.74
CA GLU A 56 -8.65 -6.30 -0.08
C GLU A 56 -7.69 -6.01 -1.24
N ASP A 57 -7.77 -4.84 -1.87
CA ASP A 57 -6.86 -4.44 -2.94
C ASP A 57 -5.41 -4.30 -2.46
N ARG A 58 -5.17 -3.90 -1.20
CA ARG A 58 -3.80 -3.93 -0.62
C ARG A 58 -3.29 -5.35 -0.49
N CYS A 59 -4.13 -6.27 0.01
CA CYS A 59 -3.78 -7.68 0.10
C CYS A 59 -3.49 -8.28 -1.29
N LYS A 60 -4.35 -7.96 -2.27
CA LYS A 60 -4.20 -8.36 -3.67
C LYS A 60 -2.88 -7.87 -4.25
N TYR A 61 -2.55 -6.60 -4.08
CA TYR A 61 -1.30 -6.03 -4.60
C TYR A 61 -0.07 -6.69 -3.97
N LEU A 62 -0.05 -6.93 -2.66
CA LEU A 62 1.07 -7.61 -2.00
C LEU A 62 1.32 -9.00 -2.57
N VAL A 63 0.26 -9.79 -2.79
CA VAL A 63 0.37 -11.18 -3.25
C VAL A 63 0.61 -11.29 -4.75
N LEU A 64 -0.10 -10.50 -5.57
CA LEU A 64 -0.15 -10.70 -7.02
C LEU A 64 0.79 -9.79 -7.82
N SER A 65 1.28 -8.69 -7.25
CA SER A 65 2.20 -7.81 -7.99
C SER A 65 3.48 -8.56 -8.38
N LYS A 66 4.08 -8.21 -9.51
CA LYS A 66 5.44 -8.69 -9.83
C LYS A 66 6.44 -7.84 -9.04
N SER A 67 7.49 -8.45 -8.49
CA SER A 67 8.58 -7.70 -7.87
C SER A 67 9.23 -6.82 -8.94
N ARG A 68 9.02 -5.51 -8.87
CA ARG A 68 9.53 -4.56 -9.87
C ARG A 68 10.85 -3.98 -9.37
N GLY A 69 11.95 -4.72 -9.53
CA GLY A 69 13.32 -4.21 -9.46
C GLY A 69 13.75 -3.45 -8.18
N THR A 70 12.93 -3.43 -7.12
CA THR A 70 13.33 -2.90 -5.82
C THR A 70 14.34 -3.87 -5.22
N THR A 71 15.43 -3.32 -4.68
CA THR A 71 16.58 -4.09 -4.15
C THR A 71 16.20 -5.10 -3.08
N THR A 72 15.05 -4.91 -2.44
CA THR A 72 14.46 -5.87 -1.51
C THR A 72 13.09 -6.28 -2.07
N GLY A 73 12.88 -7.58 -2.30
CA GLY A 73 11.59 -8.13 -2.80
C GLY A 73 10.49 -8.17 -1.71
N PHE A 74 10.73 -7.51 -0.58
CA PHE A 74 9.92 -7.60 0.62
C PHE A 74 8.74 -6.63 0.55
N LYS A 75 7.55 -7.18 0.32
CA LYS A 75 6.33 -6.38 0.14
C LYS A 75 5.55 -6.30 1.43
N ILE A 76 5.32 -5.08 1.87
CA ILE A 76 4.72 -4.75 3.16
C ILE A 76 3.72 -3.61 3.02
N HIS A 77 2.68 -3.64 3.85
CA HIS A 77 1.76 -2.55 4.01
C HIS A 77 1.42 -2.33 5.48
N VAL A 78 1.36 -1.06 5.88
CA VAL A 78 0.93 -0.57 7.19
C VAL A 78 -0.39 0.14 7.01
N PHE A 79 -1.42 -0.35 7.69
CA PHE A 79 -2.71 0.32 7.75
C PHE A 79 -2.67 1.45 8.78
N CYS A 80 -3.43 2.52 8.56
CA CYS A 80 -3.55 3.61 9.54
C CYS A 80 -4.19 3.12 10.86
N PRO A 81 -4.03 3.85 11.98
CA PRO A 81 -4.78 3.55 13.19
C PRO A 81 -6.28 3.57 12.92
N MET A 82 -6.99 2.56 13.42
CA MET A 82 -8.42 2.37 13.16
C MET A 82 -9.10 1.69 14.34
N LEU A 83 -10.42 1.81 14.48
CA LEU A 83 -11.19 1.17 15.54
C LEU A 83 -11.07 -0.35 15.52
N LYS A 84 -11.29 -0.99 16.68
CA LYS A 84 -11.18 -2.44 16.88
C LYS A 84 -11.86 -3.26 15.77
N ASP A 85 -13.13 -2.98 15.46
CA ASP A 85 -13.88 -3.72 14.43
C ASP A 85 -13.22 -3.66 13.04
N LYS A 86 -12.67 -2.51 12.66
CA LYS A 86 -11.93 -2.35 11.41
C LYS A 86 -10.60 -3.12 11.46
N ARG A 87 -9.87 -3.10 12.58
CA ARG A 87 -8.64 -3.91 12.74
C ARG A 87 -8.93 -5.40 12.64
N ASP A 88 -10.01 -5.85 13.26
CA ASP A 88 -10.43 -7.25 13.22
C ASP A 88 -10.82 -7.65 11.79
N ALA A 89 -11.54 -6.79 11.07
CA ALA A 89 -11.84 -7.02 9.64
C ALA A 89 -10.56 -7.08 8.78
N VAL A 90 -9.58 -6.18 8.97
CA VAL A 90 -8.28 -6.23 8.28
C VAL A 90 -7.60 -7.57 8.51
N ARG A 91 -7.51 -8.02 9.78
CA ARG A 91 -6.88 -9.31 10.13
C ARG A 91 -7.53 -10.46 9.38
N LEU A 92 -8.86 -10.54 9.43
CA LEU A 92 -9.62 -11.61 8.79
C LEU A 92 -9.47 -11.60 7.25
N ILE A 93 -9.46 -10.42 6.62
CA ILE A 93 -9.20 -10.32 5.18
C ILE A 93 -7.77 -10.79 4.88
N ALA A 94 -6.76 -10.30 5.61
CA ALA A 94 -5.36 -10.65 5.38
C ALA A 94 -5.07 -12.16 5.61
N GLU A 95 -5.72 -12.80 6.58
CA GLU A 95 -5.62 -14.23 6.85
C GLU A 95 -6.07 -15.09 5.65
N ARG A 96 -7.10 -14.63 4.92
CA ARG A 96 -7.59 -15.32 3.71
C ARG A 96 -6.55 -15.32 2.59
N TRP A 97 -5.76 -14.26 2.50
CA TRP A 97 -4.63 -14.11 1.58
C TRP A 97 -3.33 -14.77 2.09
N LYS A 98 -3.37 -15.41 3.26
CA LYS A 98 -2.22 -16.06 3.92
C LYS A 98 -1.04 -15.10 4.08
N LEU A 99 -1.33 -13.84 4.41
CA LEU A 99 -0.34 -12.82 4.75
C LEU A 99 0.10 -12.99 6.20
N ALA A 100 1.33 -12.57 6.52
CA ALA A 100 1.73 -12.41 7.91
C ALA A 100 1.17 -11.09 8.44
N ILE A 101 0.76 -11.09 9.71
CA ILE A 101 0.01 -10.00 10.34
C ILE A 101 0.66 -9.65 11.67
N TYR A 102 0.90 -8.36 11.89
CA TYR A 102 1.41 -7.81 13.14
C TYR A 102 0.47 -6.72 13.64
N SER A 103 0.25 -6.71 14.94
CA SER A 103 -0.54 -5.70 15.64
C SER A 103 0.41 -4.91 16.52
N ALA A 104 0.40 -3.58 16.43
CA ALA A 104 1.33 -2.74 17.16
C ALA A 104 0.70 -1.40 17.58
N GLY A 105 1.31 -0.77 18.58
CA GLY A 105 0.80 0.44 19.20
C GLY A 105 -0.31 0.20 20.22
N TRP A 106 -0.66 1.27 20.93
CA TRP A 106 -1.67 1.29 21.98
C TRP A 106 -2.89 2.08 21.53
N GLU A 107 -4.07 1.79 22.06
CA GLU A 107 -5.28 2.57 21.76
C GLU A 107 -5.07 4.04 22.19
N PRO A 108 -5.42 5.04 21.35
CA PRO A 108 -6.17 4.97 20.07
C PRO A 108 -5.31 4.81 18.81
N LYS A 109 -4.00 4.62 18.95
CA LYS A 109 -3.01 4.56 17.87
C LYS A 109 -2.69 3.13 17.42
N HIS A 110 -3.51 2.16 17.78
CA HIS A 110 -3.29 0.76 17.43
C HIS A 110 -3.50 0.55 15.93
N PHE A 111 -2.50 -0.02 15.25
CA PHE A 111 -2.50 -0.26 13.81
C PHE A 111 -2.09 -1.70 13.46
N ILE A 112 -2.29 -2.07 12.19
CA ILE A 112 -1.99 -3.39 11.66
C ILE A 112 -0.94 -3.27 10.55
N ILE A 113 0.03 -4.18 10.57
CA ILE A 113 1.01 -4.37 9.50
C ILE A 113 0.77 -5.74 8.86
N ILE A 114 0.81 -5.78 7.53
CA ILE A 114 0.74 -7.01 6.75
C ILE A 114 1.93 -7.11 5.79
N HIS A 115 2.43 -8.32 5.57
CA HIS A 115 3.46 -8.54 4.55
C HIS A 115 3.31 -9.90 3.86
N ALA A 116 3.79 -9.99 2.63
CA ALA A 116 3.77 -11.21 1.84
C ALA A 116 4.86 -12.19 2.30
N THR A 117 4.49 -13.46 2.42
CA THR A 117 5.39 -14.57 2.77
C THR A 117 5.38 -15.63 1.66
N PRO A 118 6.28 -16.63 1.68
CA PRO A 118 6.20 -17.76 0.75
C PRO A 118 4.88 -18.55 0.83
N LYS A 119 4.10 -18.41 1.91
CA LYS A 119 2.79 -19.05 2.08
C LYS A 119 1.63 -18.22 1.51
N SER A 120 1.88 -16.95 1.17
CA SER A 120 0.86 -16.03 0.70
C SER A 120 0.35 -16.41 -0.68
N LYS A 121 -0.98 -16.49 -0.82
CA LYS A 121 -1.63 -16.90 -2.08
C LYS A 121 -3.05 -16.35 -2.15
N PRO A 122 -3.61 -16.16 -3.36
CA PRO A 122 -4.99 -15.72 -3.50
C PRO A 122 -5.96 -16.72 -2.86
N PRO A 123 -7.01 -16.25 -2.17
CA PRO A 123 -8.10 -17.11 -1.73
C PRO A 123 -8.89 -17.65 -2.93
N SER A 124 -9.66 -18.72 -2.72
CA SER A 124 -10.52 -19.33 -3.76
C SER A 124 -11.62 -18.38 -4.28
N ARG A 125 -12.04 -17.42 -3.44
CA ARG A 125 -12.98 -16.35 -3.78
C ARG A 125 -12.42 -15.03 -3.27
N VAL A 126 -12.46 -13.98 -4.08
CA VAL A 126 -12.11 -12.59 -3.71
C VAL A 126 -13.44 -11.86 -3.43
N ILE A 127 -13.46 -10.90 -2.49
CA ILE A 127 -14.67 -10.15 -2.08
C ILE A 127 -15.14 -9.23 -3.21
N GLY A 128 -14.20 -8.59 -3.91
CA GLY A 128 -14.46 -7.77 -5.08
C GLY A 128 -14.87 -8.55 -6.34
N ILE A 129 -15.08 -7.80 -7.43
CA ILE A 129 -15.69 -8.31 -8.67
C ILE A 129 -14.96 -9.55 -9.21
N LYS A 130 -15.74 -10.59 -9.50
CA LYS A 130 -15.33 -11.86 -10.11
C LYS A 130 -14.74 -11.57 -11.50
N GLY A 131 -13.43 -11.74 -11.67
CA GLY A 131 -12.76 -11.60 -12.98
C GLY A 131 -11.58 -10.62 -13.01
N THR A 132 -11.43 -9.74 -12.02
CA THR A 132 -10.35 -8.71 -12.02
C THR A 132 -9.01 -9.24 -11.47
N THR A 133 -8.90 -10.54 -11.20
CA THR A 133 -7.69 -11.16 -10.62
C THR A 133 -6.46 -11.06 -11.53
N THR A 134 -6.62 -10.71 -12.81
CA THR A 134 -5.54 -10.79 -13.81
C THR A 134 -5.04 -9.46 -14.37
N LEU A 135 -5.80 -8.36 -14.29
CA LEU A 135 -5.44 -7.11 -15.01
C LEU A 135 -5.03 -5.95 -14.08
N SER A 136 -5.69 -5.73 -12.93
CA SER A 136 -5.39 -4.57 -12.07
C SER A 136 -4.25 -4.77 -11.08
N ALA A 137 -3.89 -6.02 -10.77
CA ALA A 137 -2.86 -6.35 -9.76
C ALA A 137 -1.42 -5.93 -10.13
N SER A 138 -1.21 -5.51 -11.39
CA SER A 138 0.08 -4.98 -11.86
C SER A 138 0.34 -3.55 -11.39
N HIS A 139 -0.72 -2.79 -11.08
CA HIS A 139 -0.62 -1.40 -10.66
C HIS A 139 -0.92 -1.29 -9.16
N PRO A 140 -0.10 -0.56 -8.40
CA PRO A 140 -0.40 -0.26 -7.02
C PRO A 140 -1.71 0.56 -6.93
N PRO A 141 -2.60 0.22 -5.98
CA PRO A 141 -3.77 1.02 -5.68
C PRO A 141 -3.45 2.49 -5.37
N VAL A 142 -4.42 3.38 -5.57
CA VAL A 142 -4.30 4.80 -5.18
C VAL A 142 -4.37 4.91 -3.66
N PHE A 143 -3.52 5.76 -3.07
CA PHE A 143 -3.52 6.05 -1.64
C PHE A 143 -4.91 6.48 -1.13
N ASP A 144 -5.33 5.86 -0.02
CA ASP A 144 -6.57 6.11 0.70
C ASP A 144 -6.25 6.34 2.18
N ALA A 145 -6.42 7.57 2.66
CA ALA A 145 -6.11 7.96 4.03
C ALA A 145 -6.97 7.25 5.10
N LEU A 146 -8.06 6.57 4.73
CA LEU A 146 -8.90 5.77 5.63
C LEU A 146 -8.39 4.35 5.82
N VAL A 147 -7.38 3.94 5.04
CA VAL A 147 -6.83 2.59 5.02
C VAL A 147 -5.31 2.65 5.19
N ASP A 148 -4.64 3.48 4.42
CA ASP A 148 -3.19 3.53 4.29
C ASP A 148 -2.58 4.45 5.37
N MET A 149 -1.53 3.97 6.04
CA MET A 149 -0.71 4.82 6.91
C MET A 149 -0.01 5.92 6.08
N ASP A 150 0.06 7.16 6.59
CA ASP A 150 0.86 8.23 5.98
C ASP A 150 2.32 7.75 5.85
N PRO A 151 2.87 7.64 4.63
CA PRO A 151 4.20 7.09 4.44
C PRO A 151 5.30 7.88 5.15
N ARG A 152 5.07 9.18 5.41
CA ARG A 152 6.03 10.05 6.11
C ARG A 152 6.17 9.72 7.59
N LEU A 153 5.27 8.91 8.15
CA LEU A 153 5.35 8.44 9.53
C LEU A 153 6.16 7.15 9.67
N VAL A 154 6.51 6.48 8.58
CA VAL A 154 7.09 5.13 8.62
C VAL A 154 8.51 5.13 8.09
N VAL A 155 9.42 4.59 8.89
CA VAL A 155 10.81 4.31 8.49
C VAL A 155 10.97 2.81 8.33
N SER A 156 11.47 2.38 7.16
CA SER A 156 11.70 0.96 6.86
C SER A 156 13.17 0.59 7.02
N PHE A 157 13.43 -0.52 7.72
CA PHE A 157 14.75 -1.14 7.84
C PHE A 157 14.67 -2.52 7.19
N LEU A 158 15.15 -2.63 5.96
CA LEU A 158 15.06 -3.85 5.17
C LEU A 158 16.44 -4.44 4.93
N ASP A 159 16.53 -5.77 4.93
CA ASP A 159 17.77 -6.53 4.75
C ASP A 159 18.92 -6.09 5.68
N LEU A 160 18.59 -5.90 6.96
CA LEU A 160 19.54 -5.54 8.00
C LEU A 160 20.65 -6.61 8.16
N PRO A 161 21.90 -6.18 8.41
CA PRO A 161 22.95 -7.09 8.85
C PRO A 161 22.62 -7.61 10.26
N ARG A 162 23.12 -8.81 10.60
CA ARG A 162 22.86 -9.47 11.88
C ARG A 162 23.30 -8.63 13.08
N GLU A 163 24.29 -7.79 12.88
CA GLU A 163 24.91 -6.93 13.89
C GLU A 163 24.24 -5.55 14.03
N ALA A 164 23.21 -5.24 13.22
CA ALA A 164 22.52 -3.96 13.31
C ALA A 164 21.68 -3.85 14.59
N ASP A 165 22.05 -2.92 15.47
CA ASP A 165 21.29 -2.63 16.68
C ASP A 165 20.29 -1.48 16.47
N ILE A 166 19.25 -1.74 15.68
CA ILE A 166 18.18 -0.78 15.41
C ILE A 166 17.36 -0.46 16.67
N SER A 167 17.22 -1.43 17.58
CA SER A 167 16.49 -1.25 18.84
C SER A 167 17.11 -0.13 19.68
N SER A 168 18.43 -0.15 19.90
CA SER A 168 19.12 0.92 20.63
C SER A 168 19.08 2.26 19.91
N LEU A 169 19.12 2.26 18.58
CA LEU A 169 19.03 3.50 17.80
C LEU A 169 17.63 4.14 17.91
N VAL A 170 16.58 3.33 17.90
CA VAL A 170 15.19 3.78 18.06
C VAL A 170 14.93 4.28 19.48
N LEU A 171 15.53 3.68 20.51
CA LEU A 171 15.45 4.18 21.89
C LEU A 171 15.93 5.63 22.04
N ARG A 172 16.82 6.12 21.15
CA ARG A 172 17.26 7.54 21.12
C ARG A 172 16.12 8.52 20.81
N PHE A 173 15.01 8.02 20.25
CA PHE A 173 13.79 8.79 20.01
C PHE A 173 12.81 8.70 21.19
N GLY A 174 13.24 8.23 22.37
CA GLY A 174 12.49 8.40 23.63
C GLY A 174 11.09 7.76 23.66
N GLY A 175 10.86 6.68 22.91
CA GLY A 175 9.54 6.05 22.80
C GLY A 175 8.56 6.79 21.88
N GLU A 176 9.02 7.74 21.06
CA GLU A 176 8.18 8.49 20.12
C GLU A 176 7.71 7.66 18.91
N CYS A 177 8.22 6.44 18.75
CA CYS A 177 7.82 5.50 17.70
C CYS A 177 7.69 4.06 18.20
N GLU A 178 6.83 3.32 17.50
CA GLU A 178 6.64 1.88 17.68
C GLU A 178 7.61 1.13 16.75
N LEU A 179 8.53 0.35 17.31
CA LEU A 179 9.43 -0.53 16.56
C LEU A 179 8.82 -1.92 16.43
N VAL A 180 8.65 -2.38 15.19
CA VAL A 180 8.06 -3.69 14.88
C VAL A 180 9.03 -4.52 14.05
N TRP A 181 9.54 -5.60 14.64
CA TRP A 181 10.32 -6.61 13.94
C TRP A 181 9.41 -7.57 13.20
N LEU A 182 9.65 -7.73 11.90
CA LEU A 182 8.86 -8.60 11.03
C LEU A 182 9.55 -9.96 10.85
N ASN A 183 10.88 -9.94 10.78
CA ASN A 183 11.73 -11.11 10.84
C ASN A 183 13.11 -10.70 11.38
N ASP A 184 14.10 -11.57 11.26
CA ASP A 184 15.47 -11.36 11.72
C ASP A 184 16.23 -10.25 10.99
N LYS A 185 15.74 -9.79 9.83
CA LYS A 185 16.43 -8.80 8.97
C LYS A 185 15.56 -7.61 8.58
N ASN A 186 14.28 -7.61 8.92
CA ASN A 186 13.33 -6.60 8.47
C ASN A 186 12.53 -6.06 9.65
N ALA A 187 12.51 -4.74 9.79
CA ALA A 187 11.78 -4.02 10.82
C ALA A 187 11.18 -2.70 10.28
N LEU A 188 10.18 -2.19 10.99
CA LEU A 188 9.61 -0.86 10.76
C LEU A 188 9.64 -0.06 12.06
N ALA A 189 9.91 1.25 11.95
CA ALA A 189 9.60 2.20 13.02
C ALA A 189 8.47 3.14 12.56
N VAL A 190 7.37 3.15 13.32
CA VAL A 190 6.19 3.98 13.04
C VAL A 190 6.13 5.13 14.05
N PHE A 191 6.30 6.34 13.56
CA PHE A 191 6.33 7.58 14.35
C PHE A 191 4.95 8.22 14.43
N ASN A 192 4.79 9.09 15.42
CA ASN A 192 3.58 9.91 15.59
C ASN A 192 3.65 11.26 14.87
N ASP A 193 4.86 11.70 14.51
CA ASP A 193 5.12 13.00 13.91
C ASP A 193 6.04 12.84 12.68
N PRO A 194 5.65 13.37 11.50
CA PRO A 194 6.47 13.31 10.30
C PRO A 194 7.84 13.99 10.46
N ALA A 195 7.96 15.05 11.28
CA ALA A 195 9.25 15.73 11.45
C ALA A 195 10.24 14.88 12.25
N ARG A 196 9.77 14.15 13.27
CA ARG A 196 10.54 13.13 13.97
C ARG A 196 10.94 11.98 13.05
N ALA A 197 10.02 11.44 12.26
CA ALA A 197 10.33 10.39 11.28
C ALA A 197 11.40 10.84 10.27
N ALA A 198 11.28 12.07 9.75
CA ALA A 198 12.28 12.64 8.85
C ALA A 198 13.65 12.83 9.52
N THR A 199 13.66 13.18 10.81
CA THR A 199 14.90 13.25 11.60
C THR A 199 15.51 11.85 11.78
N ALA A 200 14.68 10.84 12.05
CA ALA A 200 15.10 9.46 12.16
C ALA A 200 15.69 8.93 10.84
N MET A 201 15.02 9.18 9.72
CA MET A 201 15.52 8.85 8.38
C MET A 201 16.92 9.39 8.08
N ARG A 202 17.30 10.55 8.65
CA ARG A 202 18.62 11.17 8.44
C ARG A 202 19.69 10.65 9.40
N ARG A 203 19.29 10.05 10.52
CA ARG A 203 20.18 9.68 11.65
C ARG A 203 20.35 8.18 11.82
N LEU A 204 19.43 7.39 11.27
CA LEU A 204 19.44 5.94 11.39
C LEU A 204 20.14 5.33 10.18
N ASP A 205 21.21 4.59 10.46
CA ASP A 205 21.86 3.76 9.46
C ASP A 205 20.85 2.70 8.97
N HIS A 206 20.81 2.47 7.66
CA HIS A 206 19.88 1.54 6.98
C HIS A 206 18.40 1.95 6.93
N GLY A 207 18.04 3.15 7.41
CA GLY A 207 16.69 3.70 7.25
C GLY A 207 16.37 3.97 5.78
N SER A 208 15.21 3.52 5.33
CA SER A 208 14.71 3.69 3.97
C SER A 208 13.26 4.18 3.95
N ILE A 209 12.89 4.86 2.87
CA ILE A 209 11.54 5.38 2.67
C ILE A 209 10.57 4.21 2.55
N TYR A 210 9.49 4.25 3.33
CA TYR A 210 8.37 3.33 3.19
C TYR A 210 7.46 3.76 2.03
N TYR A 211 7.11 2.82 1.15
CA TYR A 211 6.22 3.06 0.00
C TYR A 211 4.85 2.38 0.13
N GLY A 212 4.73 1.35 0.98
CA GLY A 212 3.49 0.59 1.16
C GLY A 212 2.96 -0.10 -0.11
N ALA A 213 1.70 -0.54 -0.04
CA ALA A 213 0.96 -1.16 -1.13
C ALA A 213 0.05 -0.16 -1.87
N ALA A 214 0.39 1.13 -1.86
CA ALA A 214 -0.37 2.17 -2.53
C ALA A 214 0.55 3.25 -3.09
N VAL A 215 0.10 3.95 -4.14
CA VAL A 215 0.82 5.12 -4.68
C VAL A 215 0.10 6.39 -4.26
N VAL A 216 0.86 7.31 -3.67
CA VAL A 216 0.43 8.69 -3.50
C VAL A 216 0.53 9.36 -4.87
N PRO A 217 -0.58 9.82 -5.47
CA PRO A 217 -0.53 10.53 -6.74
C PRO A 217 0.38 11.75 -6.60
N GLN A 218 1.46 11.81 -7.39
CA GLN A 218 2.22 13.03 -7.51
C GLN A 218 1.38 14.01 -8.32
N ASN A 219 0.79 15.01 -7.67
CA ASN A 219 0.36 16.22 -8.38
C ASN A 219 1.62 16.81 -9.02
N SER A 220 1.82 16.51 -10.30
CA SER A 220 2.89 17.06 -11.12
C SER A 220 2.58 18.54 -11.35
N GLY A 221 3.00 19.35 -10.39
CA GLY A 221 2.78 20.80 -10.35
C GLY A 221 3.97 21.50 -9.73
N ALA A 222 5.16 21.29 -10.31
CA ALA A 222 6.27 22.25 -10.40
C ALA A 222 7.50 21.53 -10.97
N SER A 223 7.73 21.75 -12.25
CA SER A 223 9.00 21.56 -12.93
C SER A 223 10.14 22.29 -12.21
N LEU A 224 11.25 21.59 -11.99
CA LEU A 224 12.60 22.10 -12.23
C LEU A 224 13.50 20.91 -12.48
N GLY A 225 13.58 20.54 -13.76
CA GLY A 225 14.64 19.69 -14.25
C GLY A 225 15.98 20.40 -14.11
N SER A 226 16.99 19.64 -13.74
CA SER A 226 18.37 19.97 -14.07
C SER A 226 19.04 18.67 -14.45
N PRO A 227 19.23 18.37 -15.74
CA PRO A 227 20.20 17.38 -16.12
C PRO A 227 21.58 18.05 -16.07
N ALA A 228 22.45 17.54 -15.22
CA ALA A 228 23.87 17.73 -15.37
C ALA A 228 24.30 17.22 -16.76
N THR A 229 24.99 18.04 -17.55
CA THR A 229 25.74 17.58 -18.72
C THR A 229 27.14 18.19 -18.68
N ASN A 230 28.10 17.29 -18.66
CA ASN A 230 29.53 17.52 -18.73
C ASN A 230 29.96 17.82 -20.18
N VAL A 231 31.04 18.62 -20.30
CA VAL A 231 32.21 18.35 -21.16
C VAL A 231 32.21 18.77 -22.65
N LEU A 232 33.23 19.61 -22.92
CA LEU A 232 34.07 19.80 -24.12
C LEU A 232 33.48 20.28 -25.45
N GLY A 233 34.21 21.24 -26.05
CA GLY A 233 34.59 21.11 -27.46
C GLY A 233 34.54 22.39 -28.29
N ASN A 234 35.69 23.07 -28.37
CA ASN A 234 36.18 23.92 -29.46
C ASN A 234 35.24 24.40 -30.58
N GLY A 235 35.22 25.73 -30.73
CA GLY A 235 35.65 26.38 -31.96
C GLY A 235 34.56 26.76 -32.96
N ARG A 236 34.36 28.08 -33.15
CA ARG A 236 34.65 28.78 -34.42
C ARG A 236 34.35 30.28 -34.29
N HIS A 237 35.40 31.05 -34.58
CA HIS A 237 35.45 32.36 -35.24
C HIS A 237 34.13 32.95 -35.76
N CYS A 238 33.86 34.23 -35.44
CA CYS A 238 33.60 35.31 -36.41
C CYS A 238 33.54 36.71 -35.71
N ASN A 239 34.65 37.43 -35.87
CA ASN A 239 34.85 38.88 -36.10
C ASN A 239 33.75 39.92 -35.76
N GLY A 240 34.12 41.02 -35.10
CA GLY A 240 33.27 42.23 -35.06
C GLY A 240 33.64 43.36 -34.08
N ARG A 241 34.78 44.02 -34.31
CA ARG A 241 35.12 45.45 -34.03
C ARG A 241 34.37 46.23 -32.91
N GLY A 242 35.16 46.89 -32.04
CA GLY A 242 34.91 48.31 -31.71
C GLY A 242 35.26 48.80 -30.30
N ARG A 243 36.41 49.49 -30.19
CA ARG A 243 36.75 50.67 -29.34
C ARG A 243 36.52 50.58 -27.81
N SER A 244 37.55 50.52 -26.98
CA SER A 244 38.49 51.59 -26.55
C SER A 244 38.00 52.38 -25.32
N GLN A 245 38.68 52.13 -24.20
CA GLN A 245 39.10 53.03 -23.11
C GLN A 245 38.11 54.08 -22.57
N LEU A 246 37.73 53.92 -21.29
CA LEU A 246 38.27 54.64 -20.14
C LEU A 246 37.89 53.91 -18.84
#